data_AF-A0A845HTB6-F1
#
_entry.id   AF-A0A845HTB6-F1
#
_cell.length_a   1.000
_cell.length_b   1.000
_cell.length_c   1.000
_cell.angle_alpha   90.00
_cell.angle_beta   90.00
_cell.angle_gamma   90.00
#
_symmetry.space_group_name_H-M   'P 1'
#
loop_
_entity.id
_entity.type
_entity.pdbx_description
1 polymer ?
#
loop_
_entity_poly.entity_id
_entity_poly.type
_entity_poly.pdbx_seq_one_letter_code
_entity_poly.pdbx_strand_id
1 'polypeptide(L)'
;MSVLMGQDLPYERPDATGRAALFVPTPNIKPDVLEAVRKGAAIVGFGNHDRTLTIYYESNRFNEAHLQKWEHKARKAFDRLVDNLPTVSKMTVKADNFEQVGYISHKGILIRRMEKLRNWLDQSDALDGAPEAETIAFAPPAAPKKINAE
;
A
#
# COMPACT_ATOMS: atom_id res chain seq x y z
N MET A 1 0.56 -1.33 -25.65
CA MET A 1 -0.46 -0.59 -24.88
C MET A 1 0.26 0.09 -23.74
N SER A 2 0.38 1.41 -23.78
CA SER A 2 1.13 2.18 -22.79
C SER A 2 0.42 2.08 -21.45
N VAL A 3 1.12 1.56 -20.44
CA VAL A 3 0.64 1.57 -19.05
C VAL A 3 0.45 3.03 -18.69
N LEU A 4 -0.82 3.46 -18.67
CA LEU A 4 -1.21 4.78 -18.20
C LEU A 4 -0.83 4.83 -16.72
N MET A 5 0.37 5.33 -16.43
CA MET A 5 0.64 6.00 -15.17
C MET A 5 -0.55 6.91 -14.91
N GLY A 6 -1.29 6.63 -13.84
CA GLY A 6 -2.47 7.41 -13.48
C GLY A 6 -2.10 8.88 -13.50
N GLN A 7 -2.94 9.69 -14.13
CA GLN A 7 -2.83 11.14 -14.32
C GLN A 7 -2.74 11.94 -12.98
N ASP A 8 -2.50 11.24 -11.88
CA ASP A 8 -2.67 11.67 -10.49
C ASP A 8 -1.72 10.86 -9.57
N LEU A 9 -0.61 10.34 -10.09
CA LEU A 9 0.46 9.74 -9.27
C LEU A 9 1.07 10.83 -8.38
N PRO A 10 1.11 10.67 -7.05
CA PRO A 10 1.81 11.61 -6.18
C PRO A 10 3.32 11.57 -6.51
N TYR A 11 3.92 12.73 -6.76
CA TYR A 11 5.34 12.86 -7.12
C TYR A 11 6.25 13.16 -5.93
N GLU A 12 5.67 13.19 -4.73
CA GLU A 12 6.33 13.62 -3.51
C GLU A 12 5.93 12.68 -2.38
N ARG A 13 6.76 12.63 -1.34
CA ARG A 13 6.37 11.94 -0.12
C ARG A 13 5.13 12.65 0.45
N PRO A 14 4.05 11.92 0.79
CA PRO A 14 2.92 12.50 1.48
C PRO A 14 3.35 13.00 2.86
N ASP A 15 3.06 14.28 3.11
CA ASP A 15 3.06 14.88 4.44
C ASP A 15 1.80 14.47 5.23
N ALA A 16 1.55 15.08 6.39
CA ALA A 16 0.45 14.77 7.30
C ALA A 16 -0.98 14.86 6.69
N THR A 17 -1.14 15.47 5.52
CA THR A 17 -2.40 15.54 4.77
C THR A 17 -2.32 14.88 3.39
N GLY A 18 -1.14 14.37 3.05
CA GLY A 18 -0.84 13.78 1.75
C GLY A 18 -1.47 12.41 1.54
N ARG A 19 -1.37 11.95 0.30
CA ARG A 19 -1.79 10.61 -0.12
C ARG A 19 -0.63 9.91 -0.82
N ALA A 20 -0.49 8.62 -0.59
CA ALA A 20 0.37 7.75 -1.37
C ALA A 20 -0.45 6.98 -2.41
N ALA A 21 0.20 6.56 -3.49
CA ALA A 21 -0.38 5.62 -4.43
C ALA A 21 -0.28 4.20 -3.89
N LEU A 22 -1.30 3.39 -4.17
CA LEU A 22 -1.31 1.95 -3.95
C LEU A 22 -0.96 1.24 -5.23
N PHE A 23 -0.07 0.25 -5.12
CA PHE A 23 0.44 -0.49 -6.26
C PHE A 23 0.20 -1.98 -6.14
N VAL A 24 0.07 -2.64 -7.28
CA VAL A 24 0.18 -4.10 -7.43
C VAL A 24 1.26 -4.41 -8.46
N PRO A 25 1.98 -5.52 -8.31
CA PRO A 25 2.98 -5.92 -9.29
C PRO A 25 2.32 -6.27 -10.63
N THR A 26 2.97 -5.88 -11.72
CA THR A 26 2.54 -6.27 -13.07
C THR A 26 3.11 -7.63 -13.44
N PRO A 27 2.59 -8.31 -14.48
CA PRO A 27 3.19 -9.53 -15.01
C PRO A 27 4.64 -9.33 -15.50
N ASN A 28 5.04 -8.08 -15.77
CA ASN A 28 6.39 -7.71 -16.20
C ASN A 28 7.34 -7.43 -15.03
N ILE A 29 6.90 -7.60 -13.78
CA ILE A 29 7.76 -7.37 -12.61
C ILE A 29 9.02 -8.24 -12.70
N LYS A 30 10.16 -7.65 -12.36
CA LYS A 30 11.40 -8.40 -12.23
C LYS A 30 11.29 -9.43 -11.08
N PRO A 31 11.80 -10.66 -11.26
CA PRO A 31 11.73 -11.70 -10.24
C PRO A 31 12.37 -11.27 -8.92
N ASP A 32 13.53 -10.59 -8.96
CA ASP A 32 14.22 -10.10 -7.77
C ASP A 32 13.36 -9.11 -6.94
N VAL A 33 12.59 -8.28 -7.64
CA VAL A 33 11.69 -7.30 -7.00
C VAL A 33 10.50 -8.01 -6.38
N LEU A 34 9.94 -9.00 -7.08
CA LEU A 34 8.83 -9.81 -6.59
C LEU A 34 9.22 -10.61 -5.34
N GLU A 35 10.43 -11.19 -5.33
CA GLU A 35 10.97 -11.90 -4.17
C GLU A 35 11.16 -10.98 -2.95
N ALA A 36 11.63 -9.76 -3.17
CA ALA A 36 11.82 -8.79 -2.10
C ALA A 36 10.50 -8.30 -1.50
N VAL A 37 9.51 -7.96 -2.34
CA VAL A 37 8.19 -7.50 -1.89
C VAL A 37 7.41 -8.65 -1.21
N ARG A 38 7.61 -9.88 -1.70
CA ARG A 38 6.86 -11.10 -1.37
C ARG A 38 5.41 -11.05 -1.84
N LYS A 39 4.89 -12.25 -2.13
CA LYS A 39 3.48 -12.45 -2.50
C LYS A 39 2.56 -11.99 -1.36
N GLY A 40 1.46 -11.32 -1.72
CA GLY A 40 0.42 -10.90 -0.78
C GLY A 40 0.80 -9.70 0.09
N ALA A 41 1.88 -9.00 -0.28
CA ALA A 41 2.26 -7.75 0.36
C ALA A 41 1.36 -6.59 -0.08
N ALA A 42 1.19 -5.63 0.82
CA ALA A 42 0.64 -4.32 0.48
C ALA A 42 1.78 -3.37 0.11
N ILE A 43 1.63 -2.67 -1.02
CA ILE A 43 2.65 -1.81 -1.59
C ILE A 43 2.07 -0.40 -1.72
N VAL A 44 2.74 0.56 -1.09
CA VAL A 44 2.40 1.99 -1.14
C VAL A 44 3.62 2.77 -1.62
N GLY A 45 3.43 3.90 -2.27
CA GLY A 45 4.56 4.68 -2.75
C GLY A 45 4.21 5.98 -3.43
N PHE A 46 5.22 6.60 -3.98
CA PHE A 46 5.10 7.81 -4.79
C PHE A 46 6.09 7.74 -5.96
N GLY A 47 5.81 8.50 -7.02
CA GLY A 47 6.67 8.62 -8.17
C GLY A 47 7.81 9.59 -7.94
N ASN A 48 8.93 9.33 -8.59
CA ASN A 48 10.09 10.21 -8.64
C ASN A 48 10.17 10.87 -10.03
N HIS A 49 10.82 12.03 -10.11
CA HIS A 49 10.98 12.78 -11.37
C HIS A 49 11.77 12.03 -12.46
N ASP A 50 12.53 11.00 -12.09
CA ASP A 50 13.35 10.16 -12.96
C ASP A 50 12.60 8.94 -13.54
N ARG A 51 11.26 8.92 -13.45
CA ARG A 51 10.39 7.80 -13.87
C ARG A 51 10.56 6.53 -13.04
N THR A 52 11.18 6.61 -11.87
CA THR A 52 11.17 5.54 -10.88
C THR A 52 10.06 5.76 -9.86
N LEU A 53 9.75 4.72 -9.10
CA LEU A 53 8.83 4.77 -7.97
C LEU A 53 9.61 4.48 -6.69
N THR A 54 9.36 5.27 -5.66
CA THR A 54 9.77 4.94 -4.30
C THR A 54 8.61 4.21 -3.63
N ILE A 55 8.80 2.92 -3.36
CA ILE A 55 7.78 2.08 -2.74
C ILE A 55 8.19 1.63 -1.34
N TYR A 56 7.18 1.52 -0.48
CA TYR A 56 7.21 0.93 0.84
C TYR A 56 6.23 -0.23 0.83
N TYR A 57 6.61 -1.36 1.43
CA TYR A 57 5.79 -2.56 1.40
C TYR A 57 5.72 -3.25 2.76
N GLU A 58 4.64 -3.98 2.99
CA GLU A 58 4.45 -4.84 4.17
C GLU A 58 3.88 -6.19 3.74
N SER A 59 4.64 -7.24 4.01
CA SER A 59 4.32 -8.64 3.68
C SER A 59 3.94 -9.49 4.90
N ASN A 60 3.84 -8.87 6.07
CA ASN A 60 3.63 -9.56 7.35
C ASN A 60 4.71 -10.64 7.60
N ARG A 61 5.99 -10.28 7.41
CA ARG A 61 7.12 -11.22 7.52
C ARG A 61 7.16 -11.97 8.85
N PHE A 62 6.66 -11.37 9.93
CA PHE A 62 6.66 -11.93 11.28
C PHE A 62 5.36 -12.65 11.65
N ASN A 63 4.44 -12.81 10.70
CA ASN A 63 3.12 -13.43 10.91
C ASN A 63 2.35 -12.84 12.09
N GLU A 64 2.34 -11.51 12.21
CA GLU A 64 1.62 -10.79 13.24
C GLU A 64 0.11 -10.95 13.01
N ALA A 65 -0.63 -11.32 14.07
CA ALA A 65 -2.08 -11.58 13.98
C ALA A 65 -2.89 -10.36 13.53
N HIS A 66 -2.42 -9.14 13.85
CA HIS A 66 -3.07 -7.90 13.43
C HIS A 66 -2.79 -7.53 11.97
N LEU A 67 -1.87 -8.20 11.27
CA LEU A 67 -1.51 -7.93 9.87
C LEU A 67 -2.00 -9.01 8.90
N GLN A 68 -2.99 -9.81 9.30
CA GLN A 68 -3.59 -10.80 8.39
C GLN A 68 -4.36 -10.10 7.26
N LYS A 69 -5.11 -9.04 7.58
CA LYS A 69 -5.82 -8.23 6.59
C LYS A 69 -4.87 -7.36 5.75
N TRP A 70 -5.10 -7.32 4.44
CA TRP A 70 -4.31 -6.53 3.51
C TRP A 70 -4.37 -5.03 3.81
N GLU A 71 -5.53 -4.51 4.23
CA GLU A 71 -5.70 -3.10 4.60
C GLU A 71 -4.81 -2.68 5.77
N HIS A 72 -4.57 -3.57 6.74
CA HIS A 72 -3.68 -3.32 7.87
C HIS A 72 -2.21 -3.30 7.44
N LYS A 73 -1.83 -4.18 6.51
CA LYS A 73 -0.50 -4.15 5.86
C LYS A 73 -0.30 -2.83 5.11
N ALA A 74 -1.30 -2.41 4.33
CA ALA A 74 -1.27 -1.16 3.56
C ALA A 74 -1.12 0.05 4.49
N ARG A 75 -1.88 0.06 5.60
CA ARG A 75 -1.78 1.09 6.63
C ARG A 75 -0.39 1.17 7.24
N LYS A 76 0.17 0.03 7.67
CA LYS A 76 1.52 -0.04 8.26
C LYS A 76 2.59 0.44 7.28
N ALA A 77 2.47 0.08 6.00
CA ALA A 77 3.38 0.55 4.97
C ALA A 77 3.25 2.07 4.73
N PHE A 78 2.04 2.62 4.80
CA PHE A 78 1.79 4.07 4.67
C PHE A 78 2.32 4.87 5.84
N ASP A 79 2.05 4.44 7.08
CA ASP A 79 2.54 5.14 8.28
C ASP A 79 4.09 5.22 8.25
N ARG A 80 4.77 4.13 7.87
CA ARG A 80 6.23 4.11 7.68
C ARG A 80 6.74 5.08 6.61
N LEU A 81 5.96 5.23 5.55
CA LEU A 81 6.29 6.10 4.42
C LEU A 81 6.15 7.58 4.84
N VAL A 82 5.12 7.91 5.63
CA VAL A 82 4.93 9.25 6.22
C VAL A 82 6.02 9.55 7.25
N ASP A 83 6.29 8.63 8.18
CA ASP A 83 7.29 8.78 9.24
C ASP A 83 8.74 8.69 8.75
N ASN A 84 8.95 8.37 7.47
CA ASN A 84 10.27 8.21 6.84
C ASN A 84 11.24 7.32 7.65
N LEU A 85 10.73 6.20 8.18
CA LEU A 85 11.55 5.33 9.03
C LEU A 85 12.70 4.71 8.22
N PRO A 86 13.96 4.71 8.74
CA PRO A 86 15.14 4.31 7.98
C PRO A 86 15.32 2.78 7.83
N THR A 87 14.58 1.97 8.58
CA THR A 87 14.78 0.50 8.69
C THR A 87 13.79 -0.33 7.90
N VAL A 88 12.93 0.30 7.12
CA VAL A 88 11.75 -0.36 6.56
C VAL A 88 12.00 -0.93 5.17
N SER A 89 11.21 -1.95 4.84
CA SER A 89 10.94 -2.50 3.52
C SER A 89 10.62 -1.41 2.49
N LYS A 90 11.67 -0.74 2.01
CA LYS A 90 11.67 0.37 1.07
C LYS A 90 12.56 0.00 -0.12
N MET A 91 12.12 0.34 -1.32
CA MET A 91 12.94 0.20 -2.52
C MET A 91 12.56 1.22 -3.59
N THR A 92 13.53 1.53 -4.45
CA THR A 92 13.31 2.32 -5.66
C THR A 92 13.30 1.39 -6.86
N VAL A 93 12.24 1.45 -7.65
CA VAL A 93 11.95 0.51 -8.72
C VAL A 93 11.47 1.23 -9.97
N LYS A 94 11.61 0.62 -11.14
CA LYS A 94 11.01 1.17 -12.36
C LYS A 94 9.50 1.11 -12.27
N ALA A 95 8.84 2.15 -12.74
CA ALA A 95 7.39 2.23 -12.72
C ALA A 95 6.70 1.10 -13.51
N ASP A 96 7.28 0.63 -14.62
CA ASP A 96 6.76 -0.50 -15.40
C ASP A 96 6.54 -1.79 -14.61
N ASN A 97 7.24 -1.97 -13.49
CA ASN A 97 7.09 -3.15 -12.63
C ASN A 97 5.77 -3.16 -11.86
N PHE A 98 5.10 -2.01 -11.73
CA PHE A 98 3.95 -1.83 -10.84
C PHE A 98 2.81 -1.08 -11.55
N GLU A 99 1.58 -1.54 -11.31
CA GLU A 99 0.37 -0.84 -11.76
C GLU A 99 -0.28 -0.17 -10.54
N GLN A 100 -0.65 1.10 -10.70
CA GLN A 100 -1.38 1.82 -9.67
C GLN A 100 -2.83 1.34 -9.61
N VAL A 101 -3.28 0.90 -8.44
CA VAL A 101 -4.65 0.41 -8.21
C VAL A 101 -5.49 1.34 -7.35
N GLY A 102 -4.89 2.34 -6.71
CA GLY A 102 -5.61 3.23 -5.82
C GLY A 102 -4.73 4.23 -5.08
N TYR A 103 -5.25 4.72 -3.96
CA TYR A 103 -4.65 5.70 -3.08
C TYR A 103 -4.86 5.34 -1.62
N ILE A 104 -3.92 5.72 -0.78
CA ILE A 104 -4.03 5.65 0.67
C ILE A 104 -3.72 7.03 1.25
N SER A 105 -4.46 7.41 2.29
CA SER A 105 -4.28 8.66 3.03
C SER A 105 -4.58 8.41 4.51
N HIS A 106 -4.37 9.41 5.36
CA HIS A 106 -4.74 9.33 6.77
C HIS A 106 -6.24 9.05 7.01
N LYS A 107 -7.11 9.42 6.05
CA LYS A 107 -8.57 9.19 6.13
C LYS A 107 -8.97 7.75 5.79
N GLY A 108 -8.15 7.03 5.05
CA GLY A 108 -8.54 5.74 4.50
C GLY A 108 -7.82 5.35 3.21
N ILE A 109 -8.25 4.21 2.69
CA ILE A 109 -7.84 3.64 1.41
C ILE A 109 -8.97 3.81 0.39
N LEU A 110 -8.61 4.19 -0.82
CA LEU A 110 -9.47 4.22 -1.98
C LEU A 110 -8.86 3.34 -3.08
N ILE A 111 -9.48 2.20 -3.35
CA ILE A 111 -9.11 1.26 -4.41
C ILE A 111 -9.95 1.60 -5.62
N ARG A 112 -9.29 1.92 -6.74
CA ARG A 112 -9.92 2.22 -8.03
C ARG A 112 -9.97 0.99 -8.95
N ARG A 113 -9.11 0.01 -8.73
CA ARG A 113 -8.98 -1.21 -9.54
C ARG A 113 -9.01 -2.46 -8.66
N MET A 114 -10.17 -2.72 -8.06
CA MET A 114 -10.35 -3.82 -7.11
C MET A 114 -10.08 -5.20 -7.72
N GLU A 115 -10.44 -5.37 -9.00
CA GLU A 115 -10.17 -6.60 -9.77
C GLU A 115 -8.68 -6.94 -9.82
N LYS A 116 -7.81 -5.94 -10.01
CA LYS A 116 -6.35 -6.10 -10.09
C LYS A 116 -5.78 -6.45 -8.73
N LEU A 117 -6.29 -5.82 -7.67
CA LEU A 117 -5.90 -6.14 -6.31
C LEU A 117 -6.31 -7.57 -5.93
N ARG A 118 -7.56 -7.96 -6.19
CA ARG A 118 -8.04 -9.31 -5.91
C ARG A 118 -7.24 -10.37 -6.67
N ASN A 119 -6.94 -10.13 -7.95
CA ASN A 119 -6.12 -11.03 -8.75
C ASN A 119 -4.69 -11.17 -8.16
N TRP A 120 -4.08 -10.06 -7.73
CA TRP A 120 -2.78 -10.12 -7.04
C TRP A 120 -2.84 -10.95 -5.74
N LEU A 121 -3.89 -10.76 -4.94
CA LEU A 121 -4.08 -11.50 -3.69
C LEU A 121 -4.38 -12.99 -3.93
N ASP A 122 -5.15 -13.31 -4.96
CA ASP A 122 -5.45 -14.68 -5.39
C ASP A 122 -4.17 -15.43 -5.80
N GLN A 123 -3.36 -14.84 -6.69
CA GLN A 123 -2.05 -15.39 -7.08
C GLN A 123 -1.06 -15.53 -5.91
N SER A 124 -1.35 -14.84 -4.81
CA SER A 124 -0.55 -14.80 -3.60
C SER A 124 -1.08 -15.68 -2.47
N ASP A 125 -2.17 -16.42 -2.69
CA ASP A 125 -2.84 -17.22 -1.66
C ASP A 125 -3.26 -16.38 -0.43
N ALA A 126 -3.56 -15.09 -0.66
CA ALA A 126 -3.86 -14.09 0.37
C ALA A 126 -5.27 -13.50 0.19
N LEU A 127 -6.16 -14.22 -0.50
CA LEU A 127 -7.51 -13.76 -0.81
C LEU A 127 -8.38 -13.62 0.44
N ASP A 128 -8.12 -14.43 1.48
CA ASP A 128 -8.82 -14.37 2.78
C ASP A 128 -8.64 -12.99 3.47
N GLY A 129 -7.49 -12.36 3.27
CA GLY A 129 -7.18 -11.03 3.79
C GLY A 129 -7.57 -9.88 2.85
N ALA A 130 -8.28 -10.16 1.75
CA ALA A 130 -8.65 -9.13 0.79
C ALA A 130 -9.64 -8.12 1.40
N PRO A 131 -9.57 -6.84 0.99
CA PRO A 131 -10.54 -5.86 1.46
C PRO A 131 -11.95 -6.19 0.96
N GLU A 132 -12.94 -5.98 1.82
CA GLU A 132 -14.35 -6.27 1.51
C GLU A 132 -14.96 -5.17 0.62
N ALA A 133 -14.47 -3.93 0.76
CA ALA A 133 -14.94 -2.75 0.04
C ALA A 133 -13.79 -2.01 -0.67
N GLU A 134 -14.13 -1.28 -1.73
CA GLU A 134 -13.20 -0.46 -2.48
C GLU A 134 -12.78 0.80 -1.73
N THR A 135 -13.60 1.27 -0.80
CA THR A 135 -13.29 2.39 0.08
C THR A 135 -13.25 1.91 1.52
N ILE A 136 -12.10 2.06 2.15
CA ILE A 136 -11.86 1.64 3.54
C ILE A 136 -11.61 2.91 4.33
N ALA A 137 -12.51 3.26 5.24
CA ALA A 137 -12.29 4.37 6.15
C ALA A 137 -11.35 3.91 7.26
N PHE A 138 -10.26 4.63 7.45
CA PHE A 138 -9.48 4.48 8.68
C PHE A 138 -10.25 5.20 9.76
N ALA A 139 -10.87 4.44 10.67
CA ALA A 139 -11.55 5.04 11.81
C ALA A 139 -10.57 5.98 12.54
N PRO A 140 -10.96 7.22 12.88
CA PRO A 140 -10.18 7.99 13.83
C PRO A 140 -10.04 7.17 15.11
N PRO A 141 -8.92 7.27 15.86
CA PRO A 141 -8.81 6.61 17.14
C PRO A 141 -10.06 6.96 17.95
N ALA A 142 -10.77 5.94 18.44
CA ALA A 142 -11.98 6.16 19.24
C ALA A 142 -11.60 7.16 20.34
N ALA A 143 -12.37 8.26 20.43
CA ALA A 143 -12.14 9.28 21.44
C ALA A 143 -11.95 8.58 22.79
N PRO A 144 -10.93 8.94 23.59
CA PRO A 144 -10.69 8.29 24.87
C PRO A 144 -12.00 8.35 25.65
N LYS A 145 -12.53 7.17 26.02
CA LYS A 145 -13.70 7.09 26.89
C LYS A 145 -13.35 7.93 28.11
N LYS A 146 -14.02 9.08 28.27
CA LYS A 146 -13.94 9.85 29.50
C LYS A 146 -14.40 8.89 30.60
N ILE A 147 -13.45 8.42 31.42
CA ILE A 147 -13.76 7.73 32.65
C ILE A 147 -14.33 8.82 33.54
N ASN A 148 -15.66 8.93 33.61
CA ASN A 148 -16.27 9.69 34.70
C ASN A 148 -16.00 8.88 35.96
N ALA A 149 -15.05 9.35 36.76
CA ALA A 149 -14.95 8.95 38.15
C ALA A 149 -16.10 9.63 38.89
N GLU A 150 -17.00 8.81 39.44
CA GLU A 150 -17.94 9.21 40.51
C GLU A 150 -17.20 9.54 41.80
#